data_AF-A0A2J8TBX8-F1
#
_entry.id   AF-A0A2J8TBX8-F1
#
_cell.length_a   1.000
_cell.length_b   1.000
_cell.length_c   1.000
_cell.angle_alpha   90.00
_cell.angle_beta   90.00
_cell.angle_gamma   90.00
#
_symmetry.space_group_name_H-M   'P 1'
#
loop_
_entity.id
_entity.type
_entity.pdbx_description
1 polymer ?
#
loop_
_entity_poly.entity_id
_entity_poly.type
_entity_poly.pdbx_seq_one_letter_code
_entity_poly.pdbx_strand_id
1 'polypeptide(L)'
;MVPEEEPQDRVTHNFICSKTVERLSKLRECQQYHPSLTCVVEGKDIEDWSCCPTPWTSFQSSCYFISTVMQSWTKSQKNCSVMGADLVVINTKEEQDFIIQNLKRNSSYFLGLSDPEGRRHWQWVDQTPYNENVTFWHRGEPNNLDERCAIINFRSLEEWGWNDVHCHVPQKSICKMKKIYI
;
A
#
# COMPACT_ATOMS: atom_id res chain seq x y z
N MET A 1 19.27 24.91 -18.75
CA MET A 1 17.90 24.64 -18.25
C MET A 1 17.24 23.74 -19.28
N VAL A 2 17.23 22.44 -19.00
CA VAL A 2 16.52 21.44 -19.80
C VAL A 2 15.07 21.51 -19.36
N PRO A 3 14.08 21.64 -20.26
CA PRO A 3 12.68 21.53 -19.90
C PRO A 3 12.41 20.10 -19.40
N GLU A 4 11.80 19.95 -18.24
CA GLU A 4 11.20 18.69 -17.83
C GLU A 4 10.05 18.39 -18.81
N GLU A 5 10.21 17.35 -19.62
CA GLU A 5 9.12 16.79 -20.42
C GLU A 5 8.11 16.15 -19.44
N GLU A 6 6.91 16.74 -19.34
CA GLU A 6 5.75 16.06 -18.76
C GLU A 6 5.41 14.83 -19.63
N PRO A 7 5.22 13.63 -19.06
CA PRO A 7 4.79 12.48 -19.85
C PRO A 7 3.32 12.66 -20.24
N GLN A 8 3.14 12.98 -21.52
CA GLN A 8 1.87 13.08 -22.22
C GLN A 8 1.13 11.73 -22.22
N ASP A 9 -0.20 11.78 -22.02
CA ASP A 9 -1.21 10.74 -22.25
C ASP A 9 -1.40 9.64 -21.18
N ARG A 10 -1.97 9.99 -20.02
CA ARG A 10 -2.74 9.03 -19.19
C ARG A 10 -4.23 9.16 -19.45
N VAL A 11 -4.80 8.25 -20.24
CA VAL A 11 -6.26 8.16 -20.45
C VAL A 11 -6.88 7.17 -19.46
N THR A 12 -7.65 7.69 -18.51
CA THR A 12 -8.32 6.89 -17.48
C THR A 12 -9.62 6.30 -17.99
N HIS A 13 -9.78 4.99 -17.86
CA HIS A 13 -11.02 4.28 -18.19
C HIS A 13 -11.58 3.56 -16.96
N ASN A 14 -12.88 3.68 -16.76
CA ASN A 14 -13.60 2.96 -15.70
C ASN A 14 -14.25 1.72 -16.29
N PHE A 15 -13.81 0.54 -15.85
CA PHE A 15 -14.38 -0.72 -16.26
C PHE A 15 -15.29 -1.27 -15.16
N ILE A 16 -16.48 -1.74 -15.55
CA ILE A 16 -17.34 -2.56 -14.70
C ILE A 16 -16.98 -4.01 -15.01
N CYS A 17 -16.57 -4.78 -14.00
CA CYS A 17 -16.27 -6.19 -14.17
C CYS A 17 -17.59 -6.97 -14.43
N SER A 18 -17.95 -7.11 -15.72
CA SER A 18 -19.14 -7.83 -16.21
C SER A 18 -18.74 -9.09 -16.99
N LYS A 19 -19.65 -10.07 -17.08
CA LYS A 19 -19.39 -11.40 -17.68
C LYS A 19 -19.26 -11.41 -19.22
N THR A 20 -19.17 -10.25 -19.88
CA THR A 20 -19.43 -10.15 -21.33
C THR A 20 -18.21 -9.83 -22.20
N VAL A 21 -16.97 -9.93 -21.69
CA VAL A 21 -15.76 -9.69 -22.50
C VAL A 21 -14.84 -10.92 -22.49
N GLU A 22 -14.74 -11.56 -23.64
CA GLU A 22 -13.89 -12.73 -23.93
C GLU A 22 -12.40 -12.35 -24.02
N ARG A 23 -11.71 -12.34 -22.88
CA ARG A 23 -10.29 -12.74 -22.78
C ARG A 23 -10.10 -13.42 -21.42
N LEU A 24 -10.61 -14.65 -21.37
CA LEU A 24 -10.93 -15.42 -20.16
C LEU A 24 -9.72 -16.22 -19.65
N SER A 25 -8.91 -15.58 -18.81
CA SER A 25 -8.20 -16.26 -17.70
C SER A 25 -7.85 -15.30 -16.57
N LYS A 26 -7.43 -14.06 -16.88
CA LYS A 26 -7.03 -13.03 -15.89
C LYS A 26 -8.19 -12.27 -15.23
N LEU A 27 -9.37 -12.22 -15.87
CA LEU A 27 -10.55 -11.49 -15.35
C LEU A 27 -11.25 -12.15 -14.14
N ARG A 28 -10.90 -13.40 -13.78
CA ARG A 28 -11.50 -14.10 -12.64
C ARG A 28 -11.08 -13.50 -11.29
N GLU A 29 -9.89 -12.90 -11.21
CA GLU A 29 -9.40 -12.24 -9.99
C GLU A 29 -10.17 -10.93 -9.69
N CYS A 30 -10.59 -10.18 -10.71
CA CYS A 30 -11.40 -8.96 -10.52
C CYS A 30 -12.75 -9.26 -9.86
N GLN A 31 -13.42 -10.34 -10.29
CA GLN A 31 -14.81 -10.62 -9.92
C GLN A 31 -15.01 -11.02 -8.46
N GLN A 32 -13.96 -11.50 -7.77
CA GLN A 32 -14.10 -12.00 -6.40
C GLN A 32 -14.06 -10.88 -5.35
N TYR A 33 -13.37 -9.76 -5.62
CA TYR A 33 -13.08 -8.74 -4.61
C TYR A 33 -13.44 -7.29 -5.01
N HIS A 34 -13.55 -6.99 -6.32
CA HIS A 34 -13.58 -5.60 -6.81
C HIS A 34 -14.66 -5.37 -7.87
N PRO A 35 -15.76 -4.65 -7.56
CA PRO A 35 -16.86 -4.45 -8.50
C PRO A 35 -16.55 -3.45 -9.64
N SER A 36 -15.51 -2.62 -9.48
CA SER A 36 -15.09 -1.62 -10.47
C SER A 36 -13.57 -1.46 -10.44
N LEU A 37 -13.00 -1.32 -11.64
CA LEU A 37 -11.58 -1.02 -11.85
C LEU A 37 -11.42 0.32 -12.56
N THR A 38 -10.39 1.07 -12.17
CA THR A 38 -9.85 2.19 -12.91
C THR A 38 -8.56 1.74 -13.58
N CYS A 39 -8.51 1.82 -14.91
CA CYS A 39 -7.37 1.38 -15.70
C CYS A 39 -6.74 2.52 -16.49
N VAL A 40 -5.43 2.41 -16.70
CA VAL A 40 -4.62 3.31 -17.51
C VAL A 40 -3.79 2.50 -18.49
N VAL A 41 -3.59 3.02 -19.70
CA VAL A 41 -2.63 2.46 -20.67
C VAL A 41 -1.24 2.94 -20.26
N GLU A 42 -0.29 2.02 -20.05
CA GLU A 42 1.10 2.36 -19.73
C GLU A 42 2.00 2.01 -20.92
N GLY A 43 2.44 3.03 -21.69
CA GLY A 43 3.38 2.85 -22.81
C GLY A 43 2.83 3.30 -24.17
N LYS A 44 3.62 3.08 -25.23
CA LYS A 44 3.23 3.40 -26.62
C LYS A 44 2.28 2.36 -27.23
N ASP A 45 2.21 1.17 -26.63
CA ASP A 45 1.39 0.07 -27.11
C ASP A 45 0.05 0.03 -26.35
N ILE A 46 -1.05 0.10 -27.09
CA ILE A 46 -2.43 0.26 -26.60
C ILE A 46 -2.98 -1.03 -25.91
N GLU A 47 -2.18 -2.10 -25.86
CA GLU A 47 -2.64 -3.43 -25.45
C GLU A 47 -2.34 -3.81 -23.99
N ASP A 48 -1.50 -3.05 -23.26
CA ASP A 48 -1.17 -3.35 -21.87
C ASP A 48 -1.89 -2.38 -20.90
N TRP A 49 -3.06 -2.80 -20.41
CA TRP A 49 -3.83 -2.03 -19.44
C TRP A 49 -3.37 -2.33 -18.03
N SER A 50 -3.04 -1.30 -17.25
CA SER A 50 -2.73 -1.44 -15.83
C SER A 50 -3.88 -0.86 -14.98
N CYS A 51 -4.44 -1.70 -14.10
CA CYS A 51 -5.68 -1.41 -13.40
C CYS A 51 -5.54 -1.47 -11.88
N CYS A 52 -6.27 -0.59 -11.20
CA CYS A 52 -6.51 -0.65 -9.77
C CYS A 52 -8.00 -0.66 -9.46
N PRO A 53 -8.44 -1.35 -8.40
CA PRO A 53 -9.83 -1.28 -7.95
C PRO A 53 -10.21 0.14 -7.54
N THR A 54 -11.45 0.57 -7.78
CA THR A 54 -11.94 1.83 -7.21
C THR A 54 -12.33 1.61 -5.74
N PRO A 55 -11.96 2.47 -4.77
CA PRO A 55 -11.28 3.78 -4.89
C PRO A 55 -9.79 3.74 -4.54
N TRP A 56 -9.05 2.74 -5.00
CA TRP A 56 -7.62 2.58 -4.75
C TRP A 56 -6.81 3.52 -5.62
N THR A 57 -5.69 4.00 -5.09
CA THR A 57 -4.77 4.88 -5.81
C THR A 57 -3.64 4.06 -6.40
N SER A 58 -3.22 4.38 -7.63
CA SER A 58 -2.13 3.67 -8.30
C SER A 58 -0.78 4.38 -8.13
N PHE A 59 0.27 3.60 -7.93
CA PHE A 59 1.65 4.06 -7.99
C PHE A 59 2.57 2.92 -8.44
N GLN A 60 3.39 3.19 -9.45
CA GLN A 60 4.25 2.19 -10.09
C GLN A 60 3.49 0.90 -10.40
N SER A 61 3.92 -0.26 -9.92
CA SER A 61 3.29 -1.57 -10.18
C SER A 61 2.21 -1.95 -9.15
N SER A 62 1.75 -1.03 -8.30
CA SER A 62 0.90 -1.33 -7.15
C SER A 62 -0.32 -0.40 -7.01
N CYS A 63 -1.30 -0.91 -6.27
CA CYS A 63 -2.52 -0.21 -5.89
C CYS A 63 -2.58 -0.10 -4.37
N TYR A 64 -3.05 1.04 -3.86
CA TYR A 64 -3.05 1.38 -2.44
C TYR A 64 -4.44 1.79 -1.97
N PHE A 65 -4.85 1.29 -0.81
CA PHE A 65 -6.09 1.67 -0.16
C PHE A 65 -5.85 2.11 1.27
N ILE A 66 -6.28 3.33 1.60
CA ILE A 66 -6.15 3.90 2.93
C ILE A 66 -7.46 3.70 3.68
N SER A 67 -7.46 2.76 4.63
CA SER A 67 -8.62 2.51 5.48
C SER A 67 -8.84 3.66 6.45
N THR A 68 -10.09 4.10 6.56
CA THR A 68 -10.50 5.08 7.58
C THR A 68 -10.88 4.43 8.91
N VAL A 69 -11.01 3.10 8.94
CA VAL A 69 -11.42 2.32 10.11
C VAL A 69 -10.22 2.04 10.99
N MET A 70 -10.34 2.37 12.28
CA MET A 70 -9.32 2.04 13.28
C MET A 70 -9.54 0.63 13.82
N GLN A 71 -8.53 -0.23 13.73
CA GLN A 71 -8.56 -1.64 14.15
C GLN A 71 -7.19 -2.06 14.67
N SER A 72 -7.07 -3.21 15.33
CA SER A 72 -5.76 -3.80 15.65
C SER A 72 -4.99 -4.18 14.39
N TRP A 73 -3.67 -4.41 14.51
CA TRP A 73 -2.83 -4.78 13.38
C TRP A 73 -3.33 -6.06 12.70
N THR A 74 -3.60 -7.12 13.48
CA THR A 74 -4.09 -8.41 12.95
C THR A 74 -5.43 -8.28 12.22
N LYS A 75 -6.34 -7.44 12.75
CA LYS A 75 -7.64 -7.21 12.11
C LYS A 75 -7.51 -6.37 10.84
N SER A 76 -6.60 -5.40 10.83
CA SER A 76 -6.25 -4.61 9.65
C SER A 76 -5.69 -5.48 8.54
N GLN A 77 -4.72 -6.36 8.85
CA GLN A 77 -4.19 -7.34 7.91
C GLN A 77 -5.28 -8.23 7.33
N LYS A 78 -6.15 -8.79 8.19
CA LYS A 78 -7.29 -9.59 7.73
C LYS A 78 -8.22 -8.81 6.80
N ASN A 79 -8.48 -7.54 7.08
CA ASN A 79 -9.32 -6.71 6.21
C ASN A 79 -8.66 -6.48 4.84
N CYS A 80 -7.35 -6.24 4.78
CA CYS A 80 -6.62 -6.17 3.51
C CYS A 80 -6.71 -7.51 2.76
N SER A 81 -6.49 -8.65 3.42
CA SER A 81 -6.54 -9.98 2.78
C SER A 81 -7.92 -10.32 2.23
N VAL A 82 -8.99 -9.89 2.89
CA VAL A 82 -10.37 -10.03 2.36
C VAL A 82 -10.59 -9.23 1.07
N MET A 83 -9.77 -8.21 0.80
CA MET A 83 -9.78 -7.44 -0.44
C MET A 83 -8.73 -7.92 -1.45
N GLY A 84 -8.11 -9.09 -1.25
CA GLY A 84 -7.04 -9.58 -2.14
C GLY A 84 -5.73 -8.81 -2.04
N ALA A 85 -5.49 -8.16 -0.90
CA ALA A 85 -4.33 -7.31 -0.63
C ALA A 85 -3.67 -7.68 0.71
N ASP A 86 -2.56 -7.02 1.03
CA ASP A 86 -1.92 -7.11 2.34
C ASP A 86 -1.72 -5.73 2.93
N LEU A 87 -1.42 -5.63 4.22
CA LEU A 87 -0.90 -4.37 4.76
C LEU A 87 0.35 -3.95 3.97
N VAL A 88 0.52 -2.64 3.80
CA VAL A 88 1.53 -2.09 2.89
C VAL A 88 2.95 -2.47 3.31
N VAL A 89 3.71 -2.95 2.33
CA VAL A 89 5.16 -3.17 2.41
C VAL A 89 5.83 -2.03 1.67
N ILE A 90 6.69 -1.29 2.36
CA ILE A 90 7.39 -0.11 1.84
C ILE A 90 8.87 -0.46 1.66
N ASN A 91 9.33 -0.52 0.41
CA ASN A 91 10.69 -0.93 0.08
C ASN A 91 11.54 0.17 -0.56
N THR A 92 10.96 1.34 -0.84
CA THR A 92 11.66 2.46 -1.49
C THR A 92 11.23 3.79 -0.89
N LYS A 93 12.09 4.81 -1.04
CA LYS A 93 11.77 6.16 -0.57
C LYS A 93 10.62 6.76 -1.40
N GLU A 94 10.63 6.52 -2.71
CA GLU A 94 9.62 7.01 -3.64
C GLU A 94 8.23 6.47 -3.31
N GLU A 95 8.14 5.20 -2.90
CA GLU A 95 6.91 4.61 -2.39
C GLU A 95 6.43 5.27 -1.10
N GLN A 96 7.32 5.50 -0.13
CA GLN A 96 6.95 6.22 1.08
C GLN A 96 6.45 7.64 0.76
N ASP A 97 7.20 8.37 -0.07
CA ASP A 97 6.88 9.74 -0.45
C ASP A 97 5.51 9.82 -1.15
N PHE A 98 5.16 8.85 -1.99
CA PHE A 98 3.83 8.74 -2.58
C PHE A 98 2.75 8.48 -1.52
N ILE A 99 2.99 7.54 -0.59
CA ILE A 99 2.01 7.18 0.44
C ILE A 99 1.69 8.38 1.32
N ILE A 100 2.70 9.09 1.83
CA ILE A 100 2.52 10.18 2.81
C ILE A 100 1.72 11.36 2.28
N GLN A 101 1.72 11.59 0.95
CA GLN A 101 0.90 12.62 0.30
C GLN A 101 -0.59 12.37 0.45
N ASN A 102 -0.99 11.11 0.67
CA ASN A 102 -2.38 10.69 0.79
C ASN A 102 -2.83 10.50 2.26
N LEU A 103 -1.93 10.69 3.23
CA LEU A 103 -2.20 10.48 4.65
C LEU A 103 -2.60 11.78 5.38
N LYS A 104 -3.38 11.63 6.46
CA LYS A 104 -3.75 12.75 7.34
C LYS A 104 -2.72 12.88 8.46
N ARG A 105 -2.11 14.06 8.61
CA ARG A 105 -1.06 14.34 9.62
C ARG A 105 -1.50 14.10 11.07
N ASN A 106 -2.80 14.09 11.37
CA ASN A 106 -3.34 13.81 12.71
C ASN A 106 -3.77 12.34 12.91
N SER A 107 -3.24 11.42 12.09
CA SER A 107 -3.56 9.99 12.14
C SER A 107 -2.30 9.16 12.01
N SER A 108 -2.39 7.92 12.48
CA SER A 108 -1.35 6.90 12.34
C SER A 108 -1.91 5.70 11.58
N TYR A 109 -1.04 5.05 10.82
CA TYR A 109 -1.45 4.01 9.88
C TYR A 109 -0.54 2.79 10.00
N PHE A 110 -1.13 1.61 10.20
CA PHE A 110 -0.39 0.36 10.22
C PHE A 110 0.26 0.07 8.87
N LEU A 111 1.53 -0.36 8.97
CA LEU A 111 2.30 -0.96 7.90
C LEU A 111 2.25 -2.49 8.04
N GLY A 112 2.63 -3.20 6.99
CA GLY A 112 2.78 -4.66 6.99
C GLY A 112 4.02 -5.16 7.73
N LEU A 113 4.63 -4.36 8.60
CA LEU A 113 5.86 -4.69 9.33
C LEU A 113 5.53 -5.05 10.78
N SER A 114 6.04 -6.18 11.25
CA SER A 114 5.88 -6.63 12.64
C SER A 114 7.13 -7.36 13.14
N ASP A 115 7.31 -7.45 14.46
CA ASP A 115 8.35 -8.24 15.14
C ASP A 115 7.67 -9.30 16.02
N PRO A 116 7.23 -10.44 15.44
CA PRO A 116 6.40 -11.41 16.16
C PRO A 116 7.09 -11.98 17.42
N GLU A 117 8.42 -12.10 17.39
CA GLU A 117 9.21 -12.68 18.47
C GLU A 117 9.60 -11.66 19.55
N GLY A 118 9.44 -10.35 19.31
CA GLY A 118 9.88 -9.30 20.23
C GLY A 118 11.41 -9.29 20.41
N ARG A 119 12.14 -9.61 19.33
CA ARG A 119 13.61 -9.74 19.33
C ARG A 119 14.27 -8.79 18.34
N ARG A 120 13.56 -7.74 17.91
CA ARG A 120 13.94 -6.83 16.82
C ARG A 120 14.10 -7.55 15.48
N HIS A 121 13.41 -8.67 15.30
CA HIS A 121 13.41 -9.43 14.05
C HIS A 121 12.18 -9.04 13.24
N TRP A 122 12.26 -7.87 12.61
CA TRP A 122 11.18 -7.32 11.80
C TRP A 122 10.92 -8.14 10.54
N GLN A 123 9.64 -8.37 10.25
CA GLN A 123 9.15 -9.20 9.15
C GLN A 123 8.02 -8.49 8.42
N TRP A 124 8.11 -8.47 7.10
CA TRP A 124 7.04 -8.00 6.23
C TRP A 124 6.00 -9.11 6.02
N VAL A 125 4.72 -8.72 5.95
CA VAL A 125 3.58 -9.63 5.69
C VAL A 125 3.69 -10.41 4.38
N ASP A 126 4.40 -9.88 3.39
CA ASP A 126 4.62 -10.52 2.08
C ASP A 126 5.90 -11.39 2.03
N GLN A 127 6.59 -11.54 3.17
CA GLN A 127 7.84 -12.28 3.31
C GLN A 127 9.04 -11.68 2.54
N THR A 128 8.92 -10.46 2.02
CA THR A 128 10.07 -9.73 1.51
C THR A 128 11.11 -9.59 2.62
N PRO A 129 12.41 -9.86 2.36
CA PRO A 129 13.45 -9.69 3.37
C PRO A 129 13.49 -8.26 3.93
N TYR A 130 13.48 -8.14 5.24
CA TYR A 130 13.67 -6.85 5.90
C TYR A 130 15.10 -6.37 5.69
N ASN A 131 15.26 -5.14 5.18
CA ASN A 131 16.55 -4.52 4.96
C ASN A 131 16.73 -3.33 5.91
N GLU A 132 17.61 -3.47 6.90
CA GLU A 132 17.88 -2.43 7.89
C GLU A 132 18.41 -1.12 7.27
N ASN A 133 19.02 -1.18 6.08
CA ASN A 133 19.50 -0.01 5.36
C ASN A 133 18.39 0.75 4.63
N VAL A 134 17.19 0.18 4.50
CA VAL A 134 16.04 0.80 3.84
C VAL A 134 14.88 0.85 4.83
N THR A 135 15.05 1.72 5.82
CA THR A 135 14.07 1.96 6.87
C THR A 135 13.81 3.45 7.00
N PHE A 136 12.61 3.79 7.46
CA PHE A 136 12.21 5.17 7.65
C PHE A 136 11.69 5.40 9.07
N TRP A 137 12.28 4.73 10.06
CA TRP A 137 12.00 4.93 11.47
C TRP A 137 12.22 6.38 11.89
N HIS A 138 11.35 6.88 12.76
CA HIS A 138 11.63 8.11 13.50
C HIS A 138 12.90 7.96 14.32
N ARG A 139 13.51 9.09 14.68
CA ARG A 139 14.73 9.06 15.47
C ARG A 139 14.45 8.42 16.83
N GLY A 140 15.19 7.36 17.14
CA GLY A 140 15.05 6.60 18.38
C GLY A 140 14.13 5.40 18.27
N GLU A 141 13.41 5.24 17.17
CA GLU A 141 12.60 4.05 16.90
C GLU A 141 13.38 2.98 16.13
N PRO A 142 13.03 1.69 16.29
CA PRO A 142 12.05 1.16 17.25
C PRO A 142 12.60 1.12 18.69
N ASN A 143 11.82 1.54 19.67
CA ASN A 143 12.30 1.78 21.03
C ASN A 143 11.88 0.73 22.07
N ASN A 144 10.84 -0.09 21.81
CA ASN A 144 10.24 -0.96 22.83
C ASN A 144 9.96 -2.38 22.31
N LEU A 145 10.50 -3.40 23.00
CA LEU A 145 10.37 -4.81 22.60
C LEU A 145 8.93 -5.36 22.71
N ASP A 146 8.06 -4.69 23.46
CA ASP A 146 6.63 -5.02 23.53
C ASP A 146 5.79 -4.31 22.46
N GLU A 147 6.38 -3.36 21.75
CA GLU A 147 5.79 -2.66 20.60
C GLU A 147 6.21 -3.37 19.31
N ARG A 148 5.38 -4.33 18.90
CA ARG A 148 5.76 -5.32 17.88
C ARG A 148 5.14 -5.09 16.51
N CYS A 149 4.50 -3.94 16.29
CA CYS A 149 3.86 -3.61 15.03
C CYS A 149 4.22 -2.19 14.60
N ALA A 150 4.57 -2.00 13.33
CA ALA A 150 4.96 -0.69 12.84
C ALA A 150 3.75 0.10 12.32
N ILE A 151 3.78 1.40 12.61
CA ILE A 151 2.92 2.41 11.99
C ILE A 151 3.77 3.44 11.27
N ILE A 152 3.17 4.19 10.36
CA ILE A 152 3.67 5.47 9.87
C ILE A 152 2.82 6.60 10.46
N ASN A 153 3.47 7.64 11.00
CA ASN A 153 2.81 8.82 11.55
C ASN A 153 3.64 10.09 11.34
N PHE A 154 2.97 11.23 11.49
CA PHE A 154 3.60 12.55 11.40
C PHE A 154 3.92 13.09 12.80
N ARG A 155 5.18 13.49 13.04
CA ARG A 155 5.64 14.20 14.25
C ARG A 155 6.06 15.61 13.85
N SER A 156 5.56 16.65 14.52
CA SER A 156 5.79 18.05 14.11
C SER A 156 7.26 18.47 13.96
N LEU A 157 8.18 17.79 14.65
CA LEU A 157 9.62 18.07 14.60
C LEU A 157 10.41 17.11 13.68
N GLU A 158 9.82 15.99 13.27
CA GLU A 158 10.51 14.92 12.51
C GLU A 158 9.81 14.58 11.19
N GLU A 159 8.67 15.20 10.92
CA GLU A 159 7.78 14.92 9.79
C GLU A 159 7.24 13.48 9.78
N TRP A 160 7.20 12.81 8.61
CA TRP A 160 6.68 11.46 8.48
C TRP A 160 7.79 10.43 8.71
N GLY A 161 7.47 9.42 9.51
CA GLY A 161 8.38 8.32 9.82
C GLY A 161 7.65 7.16 10.48
N TRP A 162 8.36 6.06 10.68
CA TRP A 162 7.83 4.85 11.28
C TRP A 162 7.97 4.88 12.80
N ASN A 163 7.02 4.26 13.49
CA ASN A 163 7.02 4.08 14.93
C ASN A 163 6.53 2.67 15.26
N ASP A 164 7.17 2.00 16.20
CA ASP A 164 6.67 0.75 16.75
C ASP A 164 5.56 1.05 17.75
N VAL A 165 4.50 0.23 17.76
CA VAL A 165 3.40 0.33 18.72
C VAL A 165 2.95 -1.06 19.17
N HIS A 166 2.25 -1.13 20.30
CA HIS A 166 1.52 -2.33 20.68
C HIS A 166 0.47 -2.69 19.61
N CYS A 167 0.55 -3.91 19.07
CA CYS A 167 -0.27 -4.38 17.95
C CYS A 167 -1.80 -4.32 18.19
N HIS A 168 -2.24 -4.31 19.45
CA HIS A 168 -3.65 -4.23 19.81
C HIS A 168 -4.20 -2.80 19.82
N VAL A 169 -3.34 -1.77 19.82
CA VAL A 169 -3.77 -0.37 19.82
C VAL A 169 -4.42 -0.08 18.47
N PRO A 170 -5.69 0.37 18.44
CA PRO A 170 -6.38 0.61 17.18
C PRO A 170 -5.71 1.74 16.39
N GLN A 171 -5.37 1.47 15.12
CA GLN A 171 -4.85 2.45 14.18
C GLN A 171 -5.58 2.28 12.84
N LYS A 172 -5.49 3.30 11.98
CA LYS A 172 -5.88 3.13 10.57
C LYS A 172 -4.88 2.20 9.88
N SER A 173 -5.12 1.83 8.63
CA SER A 173 -4.24 0.93 7.89
C SER A 173 -4.15 1.31 6.42
N ILE A 174 -3.04 0.92 5.81
CA ILE A 174 -2.82 1.07 4.37
C ILE A 174 -2.69 -0.34 3.81
N CYS A 175 -3.55 -0.69 2.85
CA CYS A 175 -3.45 -1.94 2.10
C CYS A 175 -2.71 -1.71 0.78
N LYS A 176 -1.96 -2.71 0.32
CA LYS A 176 -1.25 -2.73 -0.96
C LYS A 176 -1.54 -4.04 -1.68
N MET A 177 -1.77 -3.94 -2.99
CA MET A 177 -1.83 -5.08 -3.91
C MET A 177 -1.06 -4.76 -5.20
N LYS A 178 -0.76 -5.77 -5.99
CA LYS A 178 -0.21 -5.57 -7.34
C LYS A 178 -1.31 -5.04 -8.26
N LYS A 179 -0.91 -4.21 -9.24
CA LYS A 179 -1.80 -3.83 -10.33
C LYS A 179 -2.28 -5.07 -11.09
N ILE A 180 -3.50 -4.98 -11.60
CA ILE A 180 -4.07 -5.98 -12.49
C ILE A 180 -3.69 -5.58 -13.92
N TYR A 181 -3.00 -6.47 -14.64
CA TYR A 181 -2.62 -6.24 -16.04
C TYR A 181 -3.53 -7.06 -16.96
N ILE A 182 -4.28 -6.38 -17.83
CA ILE A 182 -5.28 -6.98 -18.73
C ILE A 182 -4.76 -6.95 -20.16
#